data_AF-A0A538DWP9-F1
#
_entry.id   AF-A0A538DWP9-F1
#
_cell.length_a   1.000
_cell.length_b   1.000
_cell.length_c   1.000
_cell.angle_alpha   90.00
_cell.angle_beta   90.00
_cell.angle_gamma   90.00
#
_symmetry.space_group_name_H-M   'P 1'
#
loop_
_entity.id
_entity.type
_entity.pdbx_description
1 polymer ?
#
loop_
_entity_poly.entity_id
_entity_poly.type
_entity_poly.pdbx_seq_one_letter_code
_entity_poly.pdbx_strand_id
1 'polypeptide(L)'
;MTRARLEAFADGIFAIAATLLILDVAVPAALNESLGRELLSLWPQYFAYVVSFLTIGIMWVNHHRIMRQLERVDEPFVFLNIGLLLCIAFVPFPTRVLAEFVRTDDGNAAAVLYGISMTVTAIFFGSVWFYASHGRRLLHPDADPRMVSGITRSYLPGAPIYATATLVGLVSAEASAALYGLIAALYMVSSAFFGQADE
;
A
#
# COMPACT_ATOMS: atom_id res chain seq x y z
N MET A 1 7.65 -16.51 -18.69
CA MET A 1 6.54 -15.64 -18.23
C MET A 1 6.56 -14.37 -19.09
N THR A 2 5.42 -13.82 -19.51
CA THR A 2 5.40 -12.52 -20.22
C THR A 2 5.08 -11.38 -19.23
N ARG A 3 5.55 -10.16 -19.52
CA ARG A 3 5.24 -8.95 -18.73
C ARG A 3 3.73 -8.78 -18.58
N ALA A 4 3.00 -8.85 -19.70
CA ALA A 4 1.54 -8.68 -19.72
C ALA A 4 0.78 -9.71 -18.88
N ARG A 5 1.25 -10.98 -18.81
CA ARG A 5 0.62 -11.99 -17.95
C ARG A 5 0.87 -11.75 -16.47
N LEU A 6 2.07 -11.28 -16.11
CA LEU A 6 2.39 -10.90 -14.73
C LEU A 6 1.56 -9.68 -14.30
N GLU A 7 1.43 -8.70 -15.19
CA GLU A 7 0.63 -7.50 -14.96
C GLU A 7 -0.86 -7.83 -14.76
N ALA A 8 -1.45 -8.64 -15.64
CA ALA A 8 -2.84 -9.08 -15.49
C ALA A 8 -3.08 -9.88 -14.20
N PHE A 9 -2.11 -10.68 -13.76
CA PHE A 9 -2.18 -11.40 -12.49
C PHE A 9 -2.13 -10.42 -11.30
N ALA A 10 -1.22 -9.43 -11.34
CA ALA A 10 -1.14 -8.40 -10.33
C ALA A 10 -2.43 -7.59 -10.24
N ASP A 11 -3.01 -7.15 -11.36
CA ASP A 11 -4.28 -6.41 -11.42
C ASP A 11 -5.41 -7.16 -10.71
N GLY A 12 -5.49 -8.48 -10.93
CA GLY A 12 -6.45 -9.34 -10.24
C GLY A 12 -6.27 -9.33 -8.72
N ILE A 13 -5.03 -9.41 -8.24
CA ILE A 13 -4.73 -9.36 -6.79
C ILE A 13 -5.04 -7.98 -6.20
N PHE A 14 -4.66 -6.89 -6.88
CA PHE A 14 -4.99 -5.54 -6.44
C PHE A 14 -6.50 -5.32 -6.33
N ALA A 15 -7.27 -5.75 -7.33
CA ALA A 15 -8.72 -5.64 -7.33
C ALA A 15 -9.36 -6.43 -6.19
N ILE A 16 -8.91 -7.68 -5.96
CA ILE A 16 -9.41 -8.49 -4.84
C ILE A 16 -9.05 -7.86 -3.50
N ALA A 17 -7.79 -7.45 -3.29
CA ALA A 17 -7.35 -6.85 -2.04
C ALA A 17 -8.14 -5.56 -1.71
N ALA A 18 -8.37 -4.70 -2.71
CA ALA A 18 -9.15 -3.47 -2.53
C ALA A 18 -10.62 -3.76 -2.20
N THR A 19 -11.23 -4.75 -2.86
CA THR A 19 -12.64 -5.08 -2.64
C THR A 19 -12.90 -5.86 -1.36
N LEU A 20 -11.94 -6.65 -0.86
CA LEU A 20 -12.08 -7.35 0.42
C LEU A 20 -12.14 -6.40 1.62
N LEU A 21 -11.57 -5.19 1.53
CA LEU A 21 -11.62 -4.19 2.60
C LEU A 21 -13.04 -3.85 3.05
N ILE A 22 -14.04 -3.93 2.17
CA ILE A 22 -15.43 -3.62 2.55
C ILE A 22 -16.01 -4.64 3.53
N LEU A 23 -15.49 -5.88 3.52
CA LEU A 23 -15.94 -6.94 4.41
C LEU A 23 -15.55 -6.66 5.88
N ASP A 24 -14.57 -5.79 6.09
CA ASP A 24 -14.11 -5.38 7.42
C ASP A 24 -14.98 -4.26 8.02
N VAL A 25 -15.90 -3.68 7.23
CA VAL A 25 -16.90 -2.71 7.67
C VAL A 25 -18.18 -3.46 8.00
N ALA A 26 -18.36 -3.82 9.27
CA ALA A 26 -19.44 -4.71 9.69
C ALA A 26 -20.27 -4.11 10.83
N VAL A 27 -21.59 -4.21 10.70
CA VAL A 27 -22.53 -3.91 11.78
C VAL A 27 -22.58 -5.11 12.74
N PRO A 28 -22.52 -4.91 14.07
CA PRO A 28 -22.66 -5.99 15.04
C PRO A 28 -23.96 -6.77 14.86
N ALA A 29 -23.90 -8.10 15.01
CA ALA A 29 -25.06 -8.97 14.84
C ALA A 29 -26.16 -8.76 15.89
N ALA A 30 -25.77 -8.30 17.09
CA ALA A 30 -26.69 -7.93 18.16
C ALA A 30 -26.58 -6.42 18.41
N LEU A 31 -27.68 -5.70 18.21
CA LEU A 31 -27.74 -4.27 18.47
C LEU A 31 -27.99 -4.02 19.96
N ASN A 32 -27.03 -3.40 20.63
CA ASN A 32 -27.21 -2.94 22.02
C ASN A 32 -27.89 -1.56 22.07
N GLU A 33 -27.84 -0.80 20.97
CA GLU A 33 -28.44 0.52 20.80
C GLU A 33 -29.31 0.61 19.54
N SER A 34 -29.89 1.79 19.29
CA SER A 34 -30.57 2.07 18.02
C SER A 34 -29.60 1.96 16.85
N LEU A 35 -30.02 1.36 15.73
CA LEU A 35 -29.21 1.20 14.51
C LEU A 35 -28.47 2.48 14.09
N GLY A 36 -29.11 3.65 14.19
CA GLY A 36 -28.47 4.92 13.82
C GLY A 36 -27.24 5.27 14.68
N ARG A 37 -27.26 4.95 15.98
CA ARG A 37 -26.10 5.16 16.87
C ARG A 37 -24.98 4.17 16.58
N GLU A 38 -25.34 2.93 16.27
CA GLU A 38 -24.37 1.91 15.87
C GLU A 38 -23.68 2.28 14.55
N LEU A 39 -24.42 2.74 13.54
CA LEU A 39 -23.82 3.19 12.28
C LEU A 39 -22.87 4.38 12.48
N LEU A 40 -23.17 5.29 13.41
CA LEU A 40 -22.28 6.40 13.74
C LEU A 40 -21.04 5.94 14.52
N SER A 41 -21.12 4.87 15.33
CA SER A 41 -19.97 4.35 16.08
C SER A 41 -18.95 3.65 15.17
N LEU A 42 -19.37 3.17 14.00
CA LEU A 42 -18.51 2.52 12.99
C LEU A 42 -17.58 3.48 12.21
N TRP A 43 -17.60 4.79 12.51
CA TRP A 43 -16.77 5.76 11.80
C TRP A 43 -15.27 5.40 11.71
N PRO A 44 -14.60 4.75 12.70
CA PRO A 44 -13.20 4.35 12.55
C PRO A 44 -13.01 3.29 11.45
N GLN A 45 -13.98 2.39 11.28
CA GLN A 45 -13.95 1.38 10.22
C GLN A 45 -14.13 2.03 8.85
N TYR A 46 -15.06 2.98 8.71
CA TYR A 46 -15.23 3.73 7.45
C TYR A 46 -13.96 4.50 7.08
N PHE A 47 -13.33 5.15 8.05
CA PHE A 47 -12.08 5.88 7.83
C PHE A 47 -10.94 4.95 7.39
N ALA A 48 -10.74 3.85 8.12
CA ALA A 48 -9.72 2.86 7.79
C ALA A 48 -9.95 2.24 6.41
N TYR A 49 -11.22 1.91 6.07
CA TYR A 49 -11.61 1.43 4.75
C TYR A 49 -11.20 2.40 3.64
N VAL A 50 -11.58 3.68 3.74
CA VAL A 50 -11.27 4.69 2.70
C VAL A 50 -9.76 4.89 2.56
N VAL A 51 -9.05 5.04 3.68
CA VAL A 51 -7.59 5.25 3.68
C VAL A 51 -6.87 4.05 3.05
N SER A 52 -7.23 2.82 3.43
CA SER A 52 -6.59 1.62 2.88
C SER A 52 -6.98 1.35 1.43
N PHE A 53 -8.22 1.63 1.03
CA PHE A 53 -8.63 1.50 -0.38
C PHE A 53 -7.82 2.44 -1.28
N LEU A 54 -7.71 3.72 -0.88
CA LEU A 54 -6.88 4.69 -1.59
C LEU A 54 -5.41 4.27 -1.60
N THR A 55 -4.90 3.75 -0.48
CA THR A 55 -3.53 3.26 -0.37
C THR A 55 -3.26 2.12 -1.35
N ILE A 56 -4.13 1.10 -1.44
CA ILE A 56 -4.01 0.02 -2.41
C ILE A 56 -4.09 0.56 -3.85
N GLY A 57 -4.98 1.52 -4.12
CA GLY A 57 -5.06 2.18 -5.44
C GLY A 57 -3.76 2.90 -5.82
N ILE A 58 -3.13 3.61 -4.89
CA ILE A 58 -1.82 4.26 -5.11
C ILE A 58 -0.73 3.22 -5.35
N MET A 59 -0.73 2.12 -4.59
CA MET A 59 0.19 1.01 -4.81
C MET A 59 0.02 0.40 -6.23
N TRP A 60 -1.23 0.26 -6.69
CA TRP A 60 -1.54 -0.21 -8.04
C TRP A 60 -0.99 0.75 -9.11
N VAL A 61 -1.23 2.06 -8.98
CA VAL A 61 -0.65 3.08 -9.89
C VAL A 61 0.88 2.99 -9.92
N ASN A 62 1.51 2.85 -8.76
CA ASN A 62 2.96 2.73 -8.65
C ASN A 62 3.50 1.43 -9.28
N HIS A 63 2.79 0.31 -9.11
CA HIS A 63 3.14 -0.95 -9.76
C HIS A 63 3.03 -0.83 -11.29
N HIS A 64 1.96 -0.22 -11.80
CA HIS A 64 1.78 0.03 -13.23
C HIS A 64 2.88 0.94 -13.79
N ARG A 65 3.29 1.98 -13.04
CA ARG A 65 4.45 2.84 -13.40
C ARG A 65 5.74 2.04 -13.53
N ILE A 66 6.01 1.10 -12.62
CA ILE A 66 7.17 0.19 -12.75
C ILE A 66 7.02 -0.64 -14.03
N MET A 67 5.88 -1.31 -14.23
CA MET A 67 5.66 -2.23 -15.35
C MET A 67 5.81 -1.54 -16.72
N ARG A 68 5.36 -0.29 -16.85
CA ARG A 68 5.53 0.52 -18.06
C ARG A 68 7.00 0.71 -18.46
N GLN A 69 7.93 0.74 -17.50
CA GLN A 69 9.36 0.92 -17.78
C GLN A 69 10.05 -0.37 -18.23
N LEU A 70 9.43 -1.54 -18.07
CA LEU A 70 10.05 -2.83 -18.32
C LEU A 70 9.83 -3.31 -19.75
N GLU A 71 10.89 -3.76 -20.42
CA GLU A 71 10.79 -4.46 -21.70
C GLU A 71 10.45 -5.93 -21.51
N ARG A 72 11.05 -6.54 -20.50
CA ARG A 72 10.97 -7.98 -20.22
C ARG A 72 10.98 -8.24 -18.72
N VAL A 73 10.62 -9.46 -18.36
CA VAL A 73 10.66 -9.96 -16.98
C VAL A 73 11.43 -11.28 -16.96
N ASP A 74 12.28 -11.48 -15.95
CA ASP A 74 12.96 -12.74 -15.68
C ASP A 74 12.39 -13.42 -14.43
N GLU A 75 12.78 -14.67 -14.18
CA GLU A 75 12.21 -15.48 -13.10
C GLU A 75 12.42 -14.87 -11.69
N PRO A 76 13.61 -14.36 -11.31
CA PRO A 76 13.78 -13.78 -9.98
C PRO A 76 12.92 -12.51 -9.79
N PHE A 77 12.77 -11.69 -10.84
CA PHE A 77 11.84 -10.56 -10.79
C PHE A 77 10.40 -11.00 -10.55
N VAL A 78 9.95 -12.10 -11.19
CA VAL A 78 8.61 -12.66 -10.96
C VAL A 78 8.43 -13.07 -9.49
N PHE A 79 9.41 -13.71 -8.86
CA PHE A 79 9.33 -14.07 -7.44
C PHE A 79 9.32 -12.86 -6.50
N LEU A 80 10.12 -11.82 -6.80
CA LEU A 80 10.05 -10.55 -6.06
C LEU A 80 8.67 -9.90 -6.19
N ASN A 81 8.08 -9.94 -7.40
CA ASN A 81 6.75 -9.42 -7.63
C ASN A 81 5.68 -10.23 -6.87
N ILE A 82 5.79 -11.56 -6.83
CA ILE A 82 4.90 -12.41 -6.02
C ILE A 82 5.00 -12.04 -4.52
N GLY A 83 6.21 -11.80 -4.01
CA GLY A 83 6.39 -11.33 -2.63
C GLY A 83 5.74 -9.97 -2.36
N LEU A 84 5.84 -9.03 -3.31
CA LEU A 84 5.11 -7.76 -3.24
C LEU A 84 3.59 -7.97 -3.23
N LEU A 85 3.08 -8.82 -4.14
CA LEU A 85 1.65 -9.12 -4.26
C LEU A 85 1.09 -9.82 -3.02
N LEU A 86 1.89 -10.68 -2.37
CA LEU A 86 1.56 -11.26 -1.06
C LEU A 86 1.36 -10.17 -0.01
N CYS A 87 2.26 -9.19 0.05
CA CYS A 87 2.13 -8.07 0.99
C CYS A 87 0.88 -7.24 0.72
N ILE A 88 0.56 -6.96 -0.55
CA ILE A 88 -0.64 -6.22 -0.95
C ILE A 88 -1.91 -6.99 -0.58
N ALA A 89 -1.97 -8.29 -0.87
CA ALA A 89 -3.10 -9.14 -0.50
C ALA A 89 -3.30 -9.23 1.03
N PHE A 90 -2.23 -9.01 1.81
CA PHE A 90 -2.27 -9.01 3.26
C PHE A 90 -2.79 -7.69 3.86
N VAL A 91 -2.73 -6.55 3.15
CA VAL A 91 -3.13 -5.21 3.65
C VAL A 91 -4.51 -5.12 4.32
N PRO A 92 -5.57 -5.85 3.89
CA PRO A 92 -6.86 -5.79 4.56
C PRO A 92 -6.80 -6.21 6.03
N PHE A 93 -6.03 -7.26 6.36
CA PHE A 93 -5.93 -7.77 7.72
C PHE A 93 -5.42 -6.73 8.75
N PRO A 94 -4.22 -6.10 8.60
CA PRO A 94 -3.77 -5.08 9.53
C PRO A 94 -4.65 -3.83 9.50
N THR A 95 -5.33 -3.53 8.38
CA THR A 95 -6.30 -2.43 8.31
C THR A 95 -7.44 -2.66 9.30
N ARG A 96 -8.06 -3.85 9.26
CA ARG A 96 -9.13 -4.22 10.20
C ARG A 96 -8.63 -4.17 11.65
N VAL A 97 -7.48 -4.79 11.92
CA VAL A 97 -6.91 -4.83 13.28
C VAL A 97 -6.65 -3.41 13.79
N LEU A 98 -6.11 -2.52 12.98
CA LEU A 98 -5.93 -1.12 13.38
C LEU A 98 -7.28 -0.44 13.63
N ALA A 99 -8.25 -0.57 12.72
CA ALA A 99 -9.56 0.06 12.88
C ALA A 99 -10.30 -0.37 14.16
N GLU A 100 -10.18 -1.64 14.53
CA GLU A 100 -10.85 -2.24 15.68
C GLU A 100 -10.16 -1.86 17.01
N PHE A 101 -8.83 -1.83 17.05
CA PHE A 101 -8.07 -1.67 18.29
C PHE A 101 -7.43 -0.29 18.49
N VAL A 102 -7.43 0.63 17.51
CA VAL A 102 -6.68 1.91 17.61
C VAL A 102 -7.05 2.76 18.84
N ARG A 103 -8.27 2.61 19.38
CA ARG A 103 -8.76 3.35 20.57
C ARG A 103 -8.86 2.48 21.83
N THR A 104 -8.28 1.29 21.83
CA THR A 104 -8.24 0.37 22.98
C THR A 104 -6.83 0.31 23.56
N ASP A 105 -6.67 -0.37 24.68
CA ASP A 105 -5.37 -0.58 25.33
C ASP A 105 -4.37 -1.35 24.44
N ASP A 106 -4.86 -2.14 23.47
CA ASP A 106 -4.06 -2.90 22.51
C ASP A 106 -3.71 -2.10 21.23
N GLY A 107 -4.14 -0.84 21.13
CA GLY A 107 -3.99 -0.03 19.92
C GLY A 107 -2.54 0.12 19.43
N ASN A 108 -1.58 0.18 20.35
CA ASN A 108 -0.17 0.31 19.98
C ASN A 108 0.33 -0.93 19.23
N ALA A 109 -0.08 -2.13 19.66
CA ALA A 109 0.26 -3.37 18.96
C ALA A 109 -0.38 -3.41 17.56
N ALA A 110 -1.63 -2.95 17.44
CA ALA A 110 -2.33 -2.86 16.16
C ALA A 110 -1.66 -1.87 15.19
N ALA A 111 -1.23 -0.70 15.68
CA ALA A 111 -0.50 0.30 14.91
C ALA A 111 0.86 -0.23 14.43
N VAL A 112 1.60 -0.92 15.30
CA VAL A 112 2.88 -1.54 14.95
C VAL A 112 2.70 -2.63 13.89
N LEU A 113 1.67 -3.49 14.00
CA LEU A 113 1.36 -4.51 13.00
C LEU A 113 1.10 -3.89 11.62
N TYR A 114 0.28 -2.84 11.56
CA TYR A 114 0.03 -2.08 10.34
C TYR A 114 1.33 -1.49 9.77
N GLY A 115 2.10 -0.83 10.63
CA GLY A 115 3.38 -0.23 10.28
C GLY A 115 4.41 -1.18 9.70
N ILE A 116 4.59 -2.35 10.33
CA ILE A 116 5.48 -3.41 9.84
C ILE A 116 5.00 -3.87 8.46
N SER A 117 3.70 -4.13 8.30
CA SER A 117 3.13 -4.59 7.03
C SER A 117 3.41 -3.59 5.89
N MET A 118 3.20 -2.30 6.15
CA MET A 118 3.46 -1.22 5.18
C MET A 118 4.95 -1.01 4.91
N THR A 119 5.79 -1.11 5.94
CA THR A 119 7.26 -1.00 5.80
C THR A 119 7.81 -2.13 4.95
N VAL A 120 7.38 -3.38 5.20
CA VAL A 120 7.76 -4.54 4.39
C VAL A 120 7.27 -4.38 2.94
N THR A 121 6.04 -3.90 2.75
CA THR A 121 5.51 -3.60 1.41
C THR A 121 6.37 -2.56 0.68
N ALA A 122 6.78 -1.48 1.35
CA ALA A 122 7.66 -0.47 0.78
C ALA A 122 9.06 -1.04 0.42
N ILE A 123 9.61 -1.95 1.24
CA ILE A 123 10.85 -2.66 0.94
C ILE A 123 10.69 -3.53 -0.31
N PHE A 124 9.56 -4.21 -0.49
CA PHE A 124 9.29 -5.01 -1.68
C PHE A 124 9.13 -4.15 -2.93
N PHE A 125 8.45 -3.00 -2.85
CA PHE A 125 8.40 -2.04 -3.96
C PHE A 125 9.81 -1.57 -4.36
N GLY A 126 10.63 -1.20 -3.38
CA GLY A 126 12.03 -0.86 -3.62
C GLY A 126 12.81 -2.00 -4.27
N SER A 127 12.70 -3.21 -3.72
CA SER A 127 13.39 -4.41 -4.23
C SER A 127 13.03 -4.71 -5.67
N VAL A 128 11.73 -4.68 -6.02
CA VAL A 128 11.24 -4.87 -7.39
C VAL A 128 11.84 -3.82 -8.33
N TRP A 129 11.80 -2.54 -7.96
CA TRP A 129 12.32 -1.45 -8.78
C TRP A 129 13.84 -1.53 -8.94
N PHE A 130 14.59 -1.59 -7.84
CA PHE A 130 16.05 -1.61 -7.87
C PHE A 130 16.59 -2.84 -8.59
N TYR A 131 15.95 -4.01 -8.46
CA TYR A 131 16.34 -5.18 -9.22
C TYR A 131 16.20 -4.96 -10.73
N ALA A 132 15.07 -4.39 -11.17
CA ALA A 132 14.82 -4.16 -12.58
C ALA A 132 15.69 -3.05 -13.19
N SER A 133 15.93 -1.98 -12.42
CA SER A 133 16.65 -0.80 -12.87
C SER A 133 18.17 -0.92 -12.75
N HIS A 134 18.67 -1.83 -11.90
CA HIS A 134 20.11 -2.04 -11.72
C HIS A 134 20.76 -2.44 -13.04
N GLY A 135 21.74 -1.64 -13.50
CA GLY A 135 22.38 -1.84 -14.81
C GLY A 135 21.42 -1.85 -16.00
N ARG A 136 20.22 -1.24 -15.87
CA ARG A 136 19.13 -1.29 -16.87
C ARG A 136 18.71 -2.72 -17.26
N ARG A 137 18.85 -3.69 -16.35
CA ARG A 137 18.68 -5.13 -16.59
C ARG A 137 17.40 -5.51 -17.36
N LEU A 138 16.28 -4.93 -16.94
CA LEU A 138 14.94 -5.25 -17.44
C LEU A 138 14.20 -4.07 -18.09
N LEU A 139 14.83 -2.88 -18.10
CA LEU A 139 14.21 -1.66 -18.61
C LEU A 139 14.17 -1.66 -20.14
N HIS A 140 13.23 -0.91 -20.72
CA HIS A 140 13.28 -0.57 -22.15
C HIS A 140 14.60 0.09 -22.54
N PRO A 141 15.14 -0.21 -23.74
CA PRO A 141 16.34 0.47 -24.25
C PRO A 141 16.14 1.99 -24.24
N ASP A 142 14.95 2.43 -24.63
CA ASP A 142 14.55 3.83 -24.77
C ASP A 142 13.94 4.44 -23.50
N ALA A 143 14.01 3.75 -22.34
CA ALA A 143 13.47 4.27 -21.09
C ALA A 143 14.18 5.58 -20.68
N ASP A 144 13.42 6.66 -20.53
CA ASP A 144 13.91 8.01 -20.20
C ASP A 144 14.68 8.00 -18.87
N PRO A 145 15.98 8.35 -18.88
CA PRO A 145 16.79 8.44 -17.66
C PRO A 145 16.19 9.36 -16.58
N ARG A 146 15.47 10.42 -16.96
CA ARG A 146 14.82 11.33 -16.00
C ARG A 146 13.70 10.64 -15.26
N MET A 147 12.84 9.90 -15.97
CA MET A 147 11.79 9.10 -15.35
C MET A 147 12.36 8.02 -14.42
N VAL A 148 13.38 7.29 -14.87
CA VAL A 148 14.05 6.25 -14.06
C VAL A 148 14.63 6.85 -12.78
N SER A 149 15.32 8.00 -12.86
CA SER A 149 15.84 8.68 -11.67
C SER A 149 14.73 9.18 -10.74
N GLY A 150 13.65 9.72 -11.30
CA GLY A 150 12.47 10.15 -10.55
C GLY A 150 11.82 9.01 -9.75
N ILE A 151 11.56 7.87 -10.40
CA ILE A 151 11.02 6.68 -9.74
C ILE A 151 11.96 6.20 -8.64
N THR A 152 13.26 6.10 -8.93
CA THR A 152 14.29 5.70 -7.95
C THR A 152 14.25 6.58 -6.70
N ARG A 153 14.22 7.91 -6.88
CA ARG A 153 14.15 8.87 -5.77
C ARG A 153 12.85 8.77 -4.98
N SER A 154 11.75 8.41 -5.62
CA SER A 154 10.44 8.28 -4.98
C SER A 154 10.35 7.09 -4.00
N TYR A 155 11.10 6.01 -4.26
CA TYR A 155 11.08 4.81 -3.41
C TYR A 155 12.07 4.84 -2.25
N LEU A 156 13.18 5.59 -2.37
CA LEU A 156 14.16 5.73 -1.29
C LEU A 156 13.57 6.15 0.08
N PRO A 157 12.68 7.16 0.17
CA PRO A 157 12.14 7.57 1.46
C PRO A 157 11.00 6.69 1.97
N GLY A 158 10.41 5.82 1.13
CA GLY A 158 9.19 5.09 1.48
C GLY A 158 9.32 4.20 2.71
N ALA A 159 10.29 3.27 2.71
CA ALA A 159 10.50 2.37 3.85
C ALA A 159 10.90 3.13 5.14
N PRO A 160 11.84 4.10 5.13
CA PRO A 160 12.12 4.91 6.30
C PRO A 160 10.91 5.66 6.85
N ILE A 161 10.08 6.26 5.99
CA ILE A 161 8.87 6.99 6.40
C ILE A 161 7.90 6.07 7.14
N TYR A 162 7.58 4.90 6.57
CA TYR A 162 6.70 3.93 7.24
C TYR A 162 7.33 3.37 8.52
N ALA A 163 8.64 3.10 8.53
CA ALA A 163 9.34 2.64 9.72
C ALA A 163 9.29 3.67 10.85
N THR A 164 9.49 4.96 10.56
CA THR A 164 9.35 6.03 11.56
C THR A 164 7.93 6.12 12.12
N ALA A 165 6.91 6.08 11.26
CA ALA A 165 5.51 6.05 11.72
C ALA A 165 5.20 4.79 12.58
N THR A 166 5.84 3.66 12.27
CA THR A 166 5.76 2.41 13.07
C THR A 166 6.37 2.59 14.46
N LEU A 167 7.53 3.24 14.56
CA LEU A 167 8.16 3.53 15.85
C LEU A 167 7.30 4.45 16.72
N VAL A 168 6.58 5.41 16.11
CA VAL A 168 5.58 6.24 16.83
C VAL A 168 4.46 5.38 17.40
N GLY A 169 4.06 4.31 16.70
CA GLY A 169 3.04 3.35 17.14
C GLY A 169 3.39 2.60 18.42
N LEU A 170 4.67 2.54 18.82
CA LEU A 170 5.09 1.98 20.11
C LEU A 170 4.61 2.81 21.30
N VAL A 171 4.37 4.11 21.08
CA VAL A 171 3.98 5.07 22.12
C VAL A 171 2.53 5.51 21.96
N SER A 172 2.07 5.76 20.73
CA SER A 172 0.72 6.25 20.45
C SER A 172 0.17 5.68 19.15
N ALA A 173 -0.84 4.82 19.29
CA ALA A 173 -1.60 4.26 18.18
C ALA A 173 -2.28 5.33 17.32
N GLU A 174 -2.95 6.29 17.94
CA GLU A 174 -3.67 7.36 17.23
C GLU A 174 -2.72 8.27 16.44
N ALA A 175 -1.56 8.63 17.02
CA ALA A 175 -0.56 9.43 16.31
C ALA A 175 0.03 8.66 15.13
N SER A 176 0.31 7.37 15.29
CA SER A 176 0.81 6.51 14.22
C SER A 176 -0.22 6.34 13.10
N ALA A 177 -1.50 6.10 13.44
CA ALA A 177 -2.60 6.01 12.49
C ALA A 177 -2.79 7.33 11.71
N ALA A 178 -2.70 8.48 12.38
CA ALA A 178 -2.75 9.78 11.73
C ALA A 178 -1.58 9.98 10.75
N LEU A 179 -0.36 9.54 11.11
CA LEU A 179 0.79 9.56 10.22
C LEU A 179 0.59 8.65 9.00
N TYR A 180 0.04 7.45 9.16
CA TYR A 180 -0.28 6.58 8.01
C TYR A 180 -1.30 7.23 7.06
N GLY A 181 -2.36 7.84 7.61
CA GLY A 181 -3.32 8.61 6.82
C GLY A 181 -2.67 9.79 6.08
N LEU A 182 -1.78 10.53 6.74
CA LEU A 182 -1.03 11.62 6.12
C LEU A 182 -0.10 11.12 5.00
N ILE A 183 0.60 10.02 5.22
CA ILE A 183 1.46 9.39 4.20
C ILE A 183 0.63 9.00 2.98
N ALA A 184 -0.52 8.36 3.17
CA ALA A 184 -1.42 8.01 2.07
C ALA A 184 -1.89 9.26 1.30
N ALA A 185 -2.28 10.32 2.00
CA ALA A 185 -2.69 11.58 1.38
C ALA A 185 -1.54 12.25 0.59
N LEU A 186 -0.32 12.29 1.16
CA LEU A 186 0.86 12.85 0.49
C LEU A 186 1.21 12.06 -0.78
N TYR A 187 1.16 10.73 -0.72
CA TYR A 187 1.41 9.89 -1.89
C TYR A 187 0.29 9.99 -2.93
N MET A 188 -0.96 10.20 -2.54
CA MET A 188 -2.07 10.44 -3.47
C MET A 188 -1.86 11.74 -4.25
N VAL A 189 -1.47 12.81 -3.55
CA VAL A 189 -1.16 14.10 -4.16
C VAL A 189 0.02 13.96 -5.12
N SER A 190 1.10 13.33 -4.65
CA SER A 190 2.27 13.04 -5.47
C SER A 190 1.90 12.23 -6.73
N SER A 191 1.12 11.14 -6.57
CA SER A 191 0.74 10.29 -7.71
C SER A 191 -0.14 11.04 -8.72
N ALA A 192 -1.06 11.89 -8.27
CA ALA A 192 -1.90 12.70 -9.15
C ALA A 192 -1.08 13.72 -9.97
N PHE A 193 -0.13 14.42 -9.35
CA PHE A 193 0.68 15.44 -10.03
C PHE A 193 1.74 14.84 -10.96
N PHE A 194 2.38 13.73 -10.59
CA PHE A 194 3.34 13.05 -11.48
C PHE A 194 2.65 12.27 -12.61
N GLY A 195 1.33 12.07 -12.58
CA GLY A 195 0.59 11.45 -13.68
C GLY A 195 0.35 12.37 -14.88
N GLN A 196 0.36 13.69 -14.67
CA GLN A 196 0.05 14.69 -15.72
C GLN A 196 1.27 15.14 -16.54
N ALA A 197 2.49 14.78 -16.14
CA ALA A 197 3.70 15.17 -16.85
C ALA A 197 4.04 14.25 -18.04
N ASP A 198 3.28 13.16 -18.22
CA ASP A 198 3.57 12.06 -19.13
C ASP A 198 2.49 11.85 -20.23
N GLU A 199 1.56 12.79 -20.40
CA GLU A 199 0.64 12.89 -21.55
C GLU A 199 0.99 14.11 -22.43
#